data_AF-A0A127B024-F1
#
_entry.id   AF-A0A127B024-F1
#
_cell.length_a   1.000
_cell.length_b   1.000
_cell.length_c   1.000
_cell.angle_alpha   90.00
_cell.angle_beta   90.00
_cell.angle_gamma   90.00
#
_symmetry.space_group_name_H-M   'P 1'
#
loop_
_entity.id
_entity.type
_entity.pdbx_description
1 polymer ?
#
loop_
_entity_poly.entity_id
_entity_poly.type
_entity_poly.pdbx_seq_one_letter_code
_entity_poly.pdbx_strand_id
1 'polypeptide(L)'
;MYNIEELKESLLSELKEIAENLGVTNFKKLSKQELVYKILDQQAVTPIEKLPKKYKAAAAPAEAEGVAVQQEEELVEAMAEAPVALVADEARPAQVAERPARAERPERAPREARAPRERTPKTDEAREQRAARPEPASDNPEAAPRTEAREPRENRMQQPREFQNREPREGQQPRAPREQREPREQREPREAQQPRDNSNREPRDNNNRDREPRDNQSNTRDNQQTNRRDQNQNQNRNQQQNNQPNFREFDGVIANEGVLELMQDGYGFLRSAHYHYLASPDDIYVSPSQIKLFGLKTGDTVKGTVRAPKEGEKYFALLKVDSVNGRTTEEIRDRIPFQHLTPLFPEERLKLTTKSSQYSTRIMDLFAPIGKGQRGLIVAQPKTGKTVLLKEIANAITENHPEVYLMILLIDERPEEVTDMARSVKAEVIASTFDEQADRHVKISSIVLDKAKRMVECGHDVVILLDSITRLARAYNTVVPSSGKILSGGVDANALHKPKRFFGAARNVENGGSLTIIATALIETGSKMDEVIFEEFKGTGNMELQLDRKLANKRVYPAIDVPASGTRREDLLMDRDELSRVWILRKFMSDMNSVEAMEFLKDRMKGTKDNDEFLISMNS
;
A
#
# COMPACT_ATOMS: atom_id res chain seq x y z
N MET A 1 9.57 -42.17 14.41
CA MET A 1 10.64 -41.16 14.21
C MET A 1 10.03 -39.78 14.38
N TYR A 2 10.76 -38.84 14.98
CA TYR A 2 10.42 -37.41 15.03
C TYR A 2 11.29 -36.67 14.01
N ASN A 3 10.79 -35.58 13.42
CA ASN A 3 11.61 -34.73 12.56
C ASN A 3 12.28 -33.59 13.37
N ILE A 4 13.23 -32.87 12.75
CA ILE A 4 13.99 -31.80 13.41
C ILE A 4 13.15 -30.55 13.73
N GLU A 5 11.98 -30.39 13.11
CA GLU A 5 11.09 -29.23 13.28
C GLU A 5 10.15 -29.46 14.46
N GLU A 6 9.48 -30.61 14.51
CA GLU A 6 8.73 -31.12 15.66
C GLU A 6 9.54 -31.01 16.96
N LEU A 7 10.79 -31.48 16.94
CA LEU A 7 11.68 -31.43 18.10
C LEU A 7 12.16 -30.00 18.45
N LYS A 8 12.19 -29.07 17.49
CA LYS A 8 12.49 -27.66 17.79
C LYS A 8 11.30 -26.94 18.42
N GLU A 9 10.08 -27.31 18.06
CA GLU A 9 8.84 -26.75 18.59
C GLU A 9 8.51 -27.31 19.99
N SER A 10 8.65 -28.63 20.20
CA SER A 10 8.41 -29.31 21.50
C SER A 10 9.03 -28.62 22.71
N LEU A 11 8.35 -28.68 23.85
CA LEU A 11 8.82 -28.12 25.12
C LEU A 11 10.06 -28.86 25.65
N LEU A 12 10.84 -28.18 26.51
CA LEU A 12 12.05 -28.75 27.09
C LEU A 12 11.77 -29.90 28.09
N SER A 13 10.55 -29.99 28.62
CA SER A 13 10.01 -31.15 29.33
C SER A 13 9.81 -32.34 28.38
N GLU A 14 9.02 -32.16 27.33
CA GLU A 14 8.72 -33.17 26.31
C GLU A 14 9.98 -33.74 25.67
N LEU A 15 10.95 -32.88 25.33
CA LEU A 15 12.25 -33.32 24.81
C LEU A 15 13.05 -34.17 25.79
N LYS A 16 12.92 -33.91 27.10
CA LYS A 16 13.56 -34.74 28.14
C LYS A 16 12.87 -36.09 28.28
N GLU A 17 11.54 -36.14 28.20
CA GLU A 17 10.78 -37.39 28.19
C GLU A 17 11.05 -38.22 26.92
N ILE A 18 11.11 -37.59 25.75
CA ILE A 18 11.49 -38.24 24.48
C ILE A 18 12.92 -38.79 24.57
N ALA A 19 13.86 -38.04 25.15
CA ALA A 19 15.24 -38.48 25.36
C ALA A 19 15.35 -39.64 26.36
N GLU A 20 14.57 -39.63 27.46
CA GLU A 20 14.52 -40.72 28.45
C GLU A 20 13.97 -42.01 27.82
N ASN A 21 12.87 -41.92 27.06
CA ASN A 21 12.26 -43.04 26.33
C ASN A 21 13.14 -43.63 25.21
N LEU A 22 14.08 -42.85 24.66
CA LEU A 22 15.05 -43.30 23.65
C LEU A 22 16.40 -43.75 24.26
N GLY A 23 16.56 -43.67 25.59
CA GLY A 23 17.78 -44.07 26.30
C GLY A 23 18.97 -43.12 26.13
N VAL A 24 18.74 -41.85 25.77
CA VAL A 24 19.80 -40.86 25.53
C VAL A 24 20.54 -40.52 26.83
N THR A 25 21.84 -40.78 26.90
CA THR A 25 22.62 -40.56 28.14
C THR A 25 22.89 -39.09 28.45
N ASN A 26 22.92 -38.75 29.75
CA ASN A 26 23.14 -37.40 30.32
C ASN A 26 22.14 -36.30 29.91
N PHE A 27 21.01 -36.66 29.28
CA PHE A 27 20.01 -35.74 28.74
C PHE A 27 19.48 -34.68 29.73
N LYS A 28 19.44 -34.98 31.05
CA LYS A 28 18.95 -34.03 32.08
C LYS A 28 19.82 -32.77 32.21
N LYS A 29 21.09 -32.80 31.75
CA LYS A 29 22.06 -31.69 31.80
C LYS A 29 22.30 -30.93 30.47
N LEU A 30 21.69 -31.37 29.36
CA LEU A 30 21.92 -30.80 28.03
C LEU A 30 21.01 -29.59 27.76
N SER A 31 21.44 -28.68 26.87
CA SER A 31 20.63 -27.59 26.34
C SER A 31 19.55 -28.10 25.36
N LYS A 32 18.56 -27.26 25.01
CA LYS A 32 17.46 -27.65 24.09
C LYS A 32 18.01 -28.14 22.75
N GLN A 33 19.00 -27.46 22.18
CA GLN A 33 19.54 -27.80 20.86
C GLN A 33 20.33 -29.12 20.89
N GLU A 34 21.17 -29.34 21.90
CA GLU A 34 21.91 -30.60 22.08
C GLU A 34 20.98 -31.80 22.30
N LEU A 35 19.86 -31.60 23.01
CA LEU A 35 18.79 -32.59 23.16
C LEU A 35 18.20 -32.97 21.79
N VAL A 36 17.83 -31.99 20.96
CA VAL A 36 17.26 -32.24 19.62
C VAL A 36 18.22 -33.06 18.75
N TYR A 37 19.51 -32.68 18.70
CA TYR A 37 20.48 -33.43 17.90
C TYR A 37 20.72 -34.85 18.42
N LYS A 38 20.92 -35.04 19.74
CA LYS A 38 21.09 -36.39 20.30
C LYS A 38 19.86 -37.28 20.14
N ILE A 39 18.66 -36.72 20.16
CA ILE A 39 17.42 -37.48 19.89
C ILE A 39 17.43 -37.99 18.44
N LEU A 40 17.83 -37.16 17.48
CA LEU A 40 17.92 -37.54 16.07
C LEU A 40 19.01 -38.61 15.83
N ASP A 41 20.22 -38.42 16.40
CA ASP A 41 21.32 -39.40 16.33
C ASP A 41 20.88 -40.76 16.90
N GLN A 42 20.25 -40.76 18.08
CA GLN A 42 19.76 -41.98 18.72
C GLN A 42 18.64 -42.66 17.92
N GLN A 43 17.79 -41.88 17.22
CA GLN A 43 16.78 -42.44 16.31
C GLN A 43 17.36 -43.01 15.02
N ALA A 44 18.51 -42.53 14.55
CA ALA A 44 19.20 -43.11 13.39
C ALA A 44 19.88 -44.46 13.72
N VAL A 45 20.29 -44.67 14.97
CA VAL A 45 20.93 -45.92 15.44
C VAL A 45 19.91 -46.96 15.93
N THR A 46 18.70 -46.54 16.34
CA THR A 46 17.69 -47.45 16.90
C THR A 46 16.86 -48.14 15.80
N PRO A 47 16.75 -49.48 15.78
CA PRO A 47 15.90 -50.20 14.83
C PRO A 47 14.44 -49.75 14.88
N ILE A 48 13.78 -49.64 13.72
CA ILE A 48 12.46 -49.00 13.55
C ILE A 48 11.39 -49.61 14.47
N GLU A 49 11.42 -50.93 14.67
CA GLU A 49 10.47 -51.66 15.54
C GLU A 49 10.55 -51.26 17.03
N LYS A 50 11.67 -50.67 17.47
CA LYS A 50 11.91 -50.23 18.86
C LYS A 50 11.70 -48.74 19.07
N LEU A 51 11.33 -47.98 18.03
CA LEU A 51 11.02 -46.57 18.17
C LEU A 51 9.64 -46.38 18.85
N PRO A 52 9.51 -45.51 19.86
CA PRO A 52 8.22 -45.25 20.50
C PRO A 52 7.23 -44.65 19.49
N LYS A 53 5.98 -45.13 19.55
CA LYS A 53 4.88 -44.57 18.76
C LYS A 53 4.58 -43.14 19.24
N LYS A 54 4.35 -42.21 18.31
CA LYS A 54 4.09 -40.80 18.64
C LYS A 54 2.88 -40.69 19.58
N TYR A 55 3.09 -40.14 20.76
CA TYR A 55 1.98 -39.70 21.62
C TYR A 55 1.29 -38.51 20.96
N LYS A 56 -0.05 -38.52 20.88
CA LYS A 56 -0.84 -37.32 20.62
C LYS A 56 -1.18 -36.67 21.96
N ALA A 57 -0.84 -35.40 22.13
CA ALA A 57 -1.41 -34.60 23.21
C ALA A 57 -2.94 -34.48 23.01
N ALA A 58 -3.70 -34.45 24.11
CA ALA A 58 -5.15 -34.33 24.07
C ALA A 58 -5.59 -32.90 23.74
N ALA A 59 -6.66 -32.75 22.96
CA ALA A 59 -7.28 -31.47 22.62
C ALA A 59 -8.80 -31.61 22.54
N ALA A 60 -9.53 -30.59 23.00
CA ALA A 60 -10.98 -30.45 22.88
C ALA A 60 -11.40 -29.03 23.32
N PRO A 61 -12.58 -28.50 22.90
CA PRO A 61 -13.40 -28.83 21.72
C PRO A 61 -13.26 -27.73 20.62
N ALA A 62 -13.53 -27.90 19.31
CA ALA A 62 -14.29 -28.86 18.49
C ALA A 62 -15.72 -28.40 18.08
N GLU A 63 -15.79 -27.79 16.89
CA GLU A 63 -16.90 -27.88 15.92
C GLU A 63 -16.26 -28.44 14.63
N ALA A 64 -16.68 -29.64 14.18
CA ALA A 64 -17.54 -29.89 13.01
C ALA A 64 -16.92 -29.44 11.66
N GLU A 65 -16.75 -30.28 10.63
CA GLU A 65 -17.39 -31.58 10.32
C GLU A 65 -16.39 -32.69 9.88
N GLY A 66 -16.90 -33.92 9.76
CA GLY A 66 -16.36 -35.04 8.97
C GLY A 66 -17.53 -35.77 8.28
N VAL A 67 -17.41 -36.90 7.59
CA VAL A 67 -16.33 -37.90 7.42
C VAL A 67 -16.45 -38.51 6.00
N ALA A 68 -15.41 -39.19 5.49
CA ALA A 68 -15.41 -39.88 4.18
C ALA A 68 -15.89 -41.36 4.27
N VAL A 69 -16.08 -42.03 3.11
CA VAL A 69 -15.69 -43.43 2.73
C VAL A 69 -16.36 -43.81 1.39
N GLN A 70 -16.05 -44.98 0.83
CA GLN A 70 -16.22 -45.39 -0.59
C GLN A 70 -17.25 -46.51 -0.81
N GLN A 71 -17.65 -46.68 -2.08
CA GLN A 71 -18.21 -47.88 -2.76
C GLN A 71 -19.66 -48.38 -2.46
N GLU A 72 -20.52 -48.10 -3.44
CA GLU A 72 -21.32 -49.05 -4.28
C GLU A 72 -22.48 -49.92 -3.72
N GLU A 73 -23.51 -50.01 -4.59
CA GLU A 73 -24.68 -50.93 -4.69
C GLU A 73 -25.98 -50.77 -3.83
N GLU A 74 -27.09 -50.69 -4.59
CA GLU A 74 -28.50 -51.11 -4.40
C GLU A 74 -29.43 -50.68 -3.22
N LEU A 75 -30.48 -49.93 -3.62
CA LEU A 75 -31.93 -50.22 -3.46
C LEU A 75 -32.76 -49.99 -2.13
N VAL A 76 -33.84 -49.22 -2.33
CA VAL A 76 -35.20 -49.12 -1.70
C VAL A 76 -35.48 -48.77 -0.20
N GLU A 77 -36.33 -47.74 -0.06
CA GLU A 77 -37.55 -47.62 0.80
C GLU A 77 -37.54 -47.40 2.33
N ALA A 78 -38.71 -46.91 2.80
CA ALA A 78 -39.16 -46.55 4.16
C ALA A 78 -38.35 -45.45 4.91
N MET A 79 -38.88 -44.30 5.35
CA MET A 79 -40.14 -43.93 6.07
C MET A 79 -40.19 -44.29 7.55
N ALA A 80 -40.72 -43.32 8.34
CA ALA A 80 -41.17 -43.42 9.74
C ALA A 80 -40.04 -43.62 10.80
N GLU A 81 -40.15 -43.16 12.07
CA GLU A 81 -41.09 -42.24 12.72
C GLU A 81 -40.43 -41.62 13.99
N ALA A 82 -41.13 -40.73 14.70
CA ALA A 82 -40.78 -40.25 16.06
C ALA A 82 -41.51 -41.16 17.12
N PRO A 83 -41.81 -40.78 18.40
CA PRO A 83 -41.48 -39.61 19.25
C PRO A 83 -41.18 -39.96 20.76
N VAL A 84 -41.27 -38.95 21.67
CA VAL A 84 -41.40 -39.00 23.17
C VAL A 84 -40.28 -39.64 24.02
N ALA A 85 -40.10 -39.42 25.35
CA ALA A 85 -40.76 -38.61 26.41
C ALA A 85 -39.71 -38.21 27.51
N LEU A 86 -39.73 -37.03 28.18
CA LEU A 86 -40.46 -36.59 29.41
C LEU A 86 -39.98 -37.12 30.81
N VAL A 87 -40.25 -36.31 31.87
CA VAL A 87 -40.07 -36.55 33.36
C VAL A 87 -38.62 -36.35 33.86
N ALA A 88 -38.23 -35.38 34.72
CA ALA A 88 -38.58 -35.00 36.13
C ALA A 88 -37.89 -35.89 37.22
N ASP A 89 -37.60 -35.50 38.48
CA ASP A 89 -37.94 -34.29 39.28
C ASP A 89 -36.96 -34.06 40.50
N GLU A 90 -37.18 -33.01 41.32
CA GLU A 90 -36.84 -32.72 42.75
C GLU A 90 -35.61 -33.35 43.53
N ALA A 91 -35.07 -32.82 44.65
CA ALA A 91 -34.95 -31.46 45.23
C ALA A 91 -34.10 -31.41 46.56
N ARG A 92 -33.33 -30.30 46.75
CA ARG A 92 -33.06 -29.56 48.05
C ARG A 92 -32.34 -30.30 49.21
N PRO A 93 -31.96 -29.64 50.35
CA PRO A 93 -32.14 -28.23 50.83
C PRO A 93 -30.84 -27.37 50.79
N ALA A 94 -30.63 -26.20 51.43
CA ALA A 94 -31.29 -25.57 52.60
C ALA A 94 -31.27 -24.00 52.70
N GLN A 95 -31.50 -23.51 53.93
CA GLN A 95 -31.75 -22.13 54.41
C GLN A 95 -30.45 -21.34 54.69
N VAL A 96 -30.41 -19.99 54.72
CA VAL A 96 -30.86 -19.04 55.79
C VAL A 96 -30.67 -17.60 55.23
N ALA A 97 -31.43 -16.51 55.51
CA ALA A 97 -32.71 -16.25 56.22
C ALA A 97 -33.24 -14.79 55.97
N GLU A 98 -34.47 -14.52 56.44
CA GLU A 98 -35.12 -13.21 56.77
C GLU A 98 -35.41 -12.10 55.72
N ARG A 99 -36.10 -11.02 56.18
CA ARG A 99 -37.23 -10.30 55.51
C ARG A 99 -37.62 -9.02 56.30
N PRO A 100 -38.71 -8.25 56.01
CA PRO A 100 -39.50 -8.03 54.77
C PRO A 100 -39.88 -6.54 54.47
N ALA A 101 -40.45 -6.26 53.28
CA ALA A 101 -41.56 -5.30 52.99
C ALA A 101 -41.60 -4.97 51.47
N ARG A 102 -42.72 -4.67 50.79
CA ARG A 102 -44.17 -4.87 51.01
C ARG A 102 -44.81 -5.04 49.60
N ALA A 103 -45.95 -5.70 49.48
CA ALA A 103 -46.58 -6.05 48.19
C ALA A 103 -47.82 -5.22 47.86
N GLU A 104 -48.22 -5.19 46.58
CA GLU A 104 -49.61 -4.95 46.12
C GLU A 104 -49.89 -5.58 44.73
N ARG A 105 -51.18 -5.81 44.44
CA ARG A 105 -51.81 -6.62 43.35
C ARG A 105 -53.35 -6.44 43.49
N PRO A 106 -54.25 -6.93 42.60
CA PRO A 106 -54.16 -7.41 41.20
C PRO A 106 -55.33 -6.84 40.32
N GLU A 107 -55.92 -7.67 39.42
CA GLU A 107 -57.25 -7.55 38.75
C GLU A 107 -57.42 -6.62 37.53
N ARG A 108 -58.36 -6.85 36.57
CA ARG A 108 -58.89 -8.08 35.91
C ARG A 108 -59.64 -7.69 34.60
N ALA A 109 -60.01 -8.67 33.76
CA ALA A 109 -60.75 -8.47 32.50
C ALA A 109 -62.29 -8.61 32.65
N PRO A 110 -63.07 -8.26 31.60
CA PRO A 110 -64.07 -9.21 31.10
C PRO A 110 -64.10 -9.38 29.55
N ARG A 111 -65.10 -10.13 29.04
CA ARG A 111 -65.25 -10.65 27.65
C ARG A 111 -66.53 -10.09 26.98
N GLU A 112 -66.74 -10.33 25.67
CA GLU A 112 -67.87 -11.17 25.19
C GLU A 112 -67.89 -11.53 23.68
N ALA A 113 -68.59 -12.64 23.36
CA ALA A 113 -69.38 -13.01 22.14
C ALA A 113 -68.83 -12.82 20.70
N ARG A 114 -69.14 -13.65 19.67
CA ARG A 114 -69.95 -14.89 19.49
C ARG A 114 -69.51 -15.61 18.18
N ALA A 115 -69.90 -16.89 17.97
CA ALA A 115 -69.74 -17.66 16.72
C ALA A 115 -71.11 -18.22 16.22
N PRO A 116 -71.28 -18.64 14.94
CA PRO A 116 -71.02 -20.04 14.47
C PRO A 116 -70.14 -20.10 13.18
N ARG A 117 -69.38 -21.17 12.85
CA ARG A 117 -69.71 -22.51 12.24
C ARG A 117 -70.28 -22.44 10.79
N GLU A 118 -69.97 -23.36 9.84
CA GLU A 118 -69.41 -24.72 9.93
C GLU A 118 -68.76 -25.29 8.62
N ARG A 119 -67.92 -26.34 8.78
CA ARG A 119 -67.55 -27.47 7.86
C ARG A 119 -66.85 -27.29 6.49
N THR A 120 -65.78 -28.07 6.31
CA THR A 120 -65.22 -28.60 5.05
C THR A 120 -65.76 -30.02 4.75
N PRO A 121 -65.40 -30.64 3.60
CA PRO A 121 -64.49 -31.80 3.68
C PRO A 121 -63.43 -31.89 2.55
N LYS A 122 -62.60 -32.95 2.58
CA LYS A 122 -61.55 -33.32 1.60
C LYS A 122 -62.11 -34.15 0.42
N THR A 123 -61.32 -34.32 -0.64
CA THR A 123 -60.98 -35.66 -1.20
C THR A 123 -59.79 -35.61 -2.17
N ASP A 124 -59.23 -36.80 -2.41
CA ASP A 124 -57.97 -37.13 -3.06
C ASP A 124 -58.29 -38.14 -4.23
N GLU A 125 -57.43 -38.62 -5.14
CA GLU A 125 -55.96 -38.60 -5.27
C GLU A 125 -55.52 -38.56 -6.76
N ALA A 126 -54.92 -39.62 -7.36
CA ALA A 126 -54.22 -39.60 -8.66
C ALA A 126 -54.61 -40.69 -9.68
N ARG A 127 -54.13 -40.56 -10.95
CA ARG A 127 -53.54 -41.70 -11.71
C ARG A 127 -52.66 -41.36 -12.94
N GLU A 128 -51.40 -41.82 -12.87
CA GLU A 128 -50.55 -42.44 -13.92
C GLU A 128 -50.11 -41.78 -15.26
N GLN A 129 -48.77 -41.66 -15.39
CA GLN A 129 -47.86 -42.26 -16.42
C GLN A 129 -47.23 -41.44 -17.60
N ARG A 130 -45.91 -41.73 -17.77
CA ARG A 130 -45.05 -41.73 -18.99
C ARG A 130 -44.35 -40.46 -19.53
N ALA A 131 -43.11 -40.29 -19.07
CA ALA A 131 -41.84 -40.45 -19.83
C ALA A 131 -41.40 -39.47 -20.98
N ALA A 132 -40.24 -38.85 -20.72
CA ALA A 132 -39.04 -38.72 -21.58
C ALA A 132 -39.02 -37.89 -22.91
N ARG A 133 -37.97 -37.07 -23.02
CA ARG A 133 -37.29 -36.56 -24.25
C ARG A 133 -36.62 -37.72 -25.03
N PRO A 134 -36.26 -37.63 -26.34
CA PRO A 134 -35.45 -36.52 -26.90
C PRO A 134 -35.55 -36.15 -28.42
N GLU A 135 -34.84 -35.06 -28.76
CA GLU A 135 -34.10 -34.74 -30.02
C GLU A 135 -34.84 -34.65 -31.40
N PRO A 136 -34.25 -33.96 -32.40
CA PRO A 136 -34.89 -33.66 -33.69
C PRO A 136 -34.42 -34.55 -34.87
N ALA A 137 -35.09 -34.45 -36.02
CA ALA A 137 -34.66 -35.04 -37.29
C ALA A 137 -34.89 -34.09 -38.48
N SER A 138 -34.10 -34.27 -39.54
CA SER A 138 -34.08 -33.51 -40.79
C SER A 138 -34.99 -34.11 -41.86
N ASP A 139 -35.37 -33.33 -42.88
CA ASP A 139 -35.55 -33.88 -44.23
C ASP A 139 -35.31 -32.86 -45.36
N ASN A 140 -34.84 -33.34 -46.51
CA ASN A 140 -34.54 -32.62 -47.76
C ASN A 140 -34.24 -33.71 -48.83
N PRO A 141 -34.73 -33.66 -50.09
CA PRO A 141 -33.92 -32.98 -51.12
C PRO A 141 -34.63 -32.49 -52.41
N GLU A 142 -33.81 -31.88 -53.30
CA GLU A 142 -33.81 -32.02 -54.78
C GLU A 142 -34.90 -31.36 -55.66
N ALA A 143 -34.48 -30.38 -56.48
CA ALA A 143 -34.52 -30.41 -57.97
C ALA A 143 -34.12 -29.06 -58.63
N ALA A 144 -33.52 -29.11 -59.82
CA ALA A 144 -33.24 -27.95 -60.70
C ALA A 144 -33.38 -28.36 -62.19
N PRO A 145 -33.55 -27.42 -63.15
CA PRO A 145 -32.58 -27.38 -64.27
C PRO A 145 -32.38 -26.04 -65.04
N ARG A 146 -31.13 -25.82 -65.53
CA ARG A 146 -30.71 -25.36 -66.91
C ARG A 146 -31.04 -23.91 -67.39
N THR A 147 -30.04 -23.01 -67.60
CA THR A 147 -29.24 -22.67 -68.84
C THR A 147 -30.07 -22.02 -69.99
N GLU A 148 -29.65 -21.02 -70.78
CA GLU A 148 -28.37 -20.29 -71.08
C GLU A 148 -28.72 -18.99 -71.91
N ALA A 149 -27.89 -18.05 -72.44
CA ALA A 149 -26.44 -17.74 -72.54
C ALA A 149 -26.20 -16.26 -73.03
N ARG A 150 -24.92 -15.79 -73.07
CA ARG A 150 -24.36 -14.60 -73.81
C ARG A 150 -24.81 -13.18 -73.34
N GLU A 151 -24.08 -12.07 -73.56
CA GLU A 151 -22.76 -11.78 -74.17
C GLU A 151 -22.20 -10.44 -73.58
N PRO A 152 -20.87 -10.23 -73.51
CA PRO A 152 -20.32 -8.86 -73.39
C PRO A 152 -19.13 -8.56 -74.34
N ARG A 153 -18.99 -7.29 -74.74
CA ARG A 153 -17.78 -6.76 -75.40
C ARG A 153 -17.35 -5.40 -74.84
N GLU A 154 -16.02 -5.27 -74.80
CA GLU A 154 -15.14 -4.09 -74.81
C GLU A 154 -15.73 -2.68 -75.08
N ASN A 155 -15.14 -1.58 -74.60
CA ASN A 155 -13.85 -1.30 -73.93
C ASN A 155 -14.07 -0.06 -72.98
N ARG A 156 -13.15 0.63 -72.29
CA ARG A 156 -11.68 0.77 -72.33
C ARG A 156 -11.13 1.42 -71.03
N MET A 157 -9.86 1.13 -70.68
CA MET A 157 -8.90 2.01 -69.94
C MET A 157 -9.24 2.47 -68.49
N GLN A 158 -8.36 2.41 -67.48
CA GLN A 158 -6.97 1.91 -67.31
C GLN A 158 -6.80 1.26 -65.92
N GLN A 159 -5.83 0.34 -65.78
CA GLN A 159 -5.27 -0.12 -64.49
C GLN A 159 -3.77 -0.45 -64.62
N PRO A 160 -3.00 -0.49 -63.51
CA PRO A 160 -1.55 -0.74 -63.51
C PRO A 160 -1.18 -2.22 -63.73
N ARG A 161 0.13 -2.52 -63.76
CA ARG A 161 0.69 -3.87 -63.93
C ARG A 161 1.58 -4.28 -62.76
N GLU A 162 1.32 -5.46 -62.21
CA GLU A 162 2.34 -6.38 -61.71
C GLU A 162 2.34 -7.65 -62.59
N PHE A 163 3.44 -8.41 -62.59
CA PHE A 163 3.51 -9.74 -63.21
C PHE A 163 4.51 -10.63 -62.47
N GLN A 164 4.23 -11.94 -62.40
CA GLN A 164 5.04 -12.95 -61.71
C GLN A 164 5.61 -14.01 -62.68
N ASN A 165 6.57 -14.82 -62.17
CA ASN A 165 6.90 -16.19 -62.61
C ASN A 165 7.63 -16.32 -63.99
N ARG A 166 8.50 -17.29 -64.29
CA ARG A 166 9.11 -18.49 -63.62
C ARG A 166 10.31 -18.98 -64.50
N GLU A 167 11.13 -20.02 -64.26
CA GLU A 167 11.26 -21.13 -63.27
C GLU A 167 12.80 -21.46 -63.04
N PRO A 168 13.33 -22.63 -62.55
CA PRO A 168 14.56 -22.62 -61.72
C PRO A 168 15.69 -23.61 -62.13
N ARG A 169 16.82 -23.65 -61.37
CA ARG A 169 17.53 -24.91 -60.99
C ARG A 169 18.57 -24.75 -59.87
N GLU A 170 18.91 -25.91 -59.28
CA GLU A 170 19.62 -26.20 -58.02
C GLU A 170 21.10 -25.73 -57.91
N GLY A 171 21.67 -25.60 -56.68
CA GLY A 171 23.13 -25.43 -56.54
C GLY A 171 23.77 -25.11 -55.15
N GLN A 172 23.84 -26.09 -54.24
CA GLN A 172 24.85 -26.21 -53.15
C GLN A 172 24.86 -25.22 -51.95
N GLN A 173 25.78 -25.47 -50.98
CA GLN A 173 25.69 -25.10 -49.55
C GLN A 173 26.63 -23.95 -49.10
N PRO A 174 26.33 -23.28 -47.95
CA PRO A 174 27.15 -22.21 -47.40
C PRO A 174 28.42 -22.70 -46.66
N ARG A 175 29.41 -21.81 -46.51
CA ARG A 175 30.56 -21.98 -45.61
C ARG A 175 30.83 -20.72 -44.78
N ALA A 176 31.20 -20.91 -43.52
CA ALA A 176 31.83 -19.95 -42.64
C ALA A 176 33.15 -20.56 -42.11
N PRO A 177 33.82 -19.93 -41.14
CA PRO A 177 34.42 -18.60 -41.17
C PRO A 177 35.95 -18.70 -41.33
N ARG A 178 36.70 -17.58 -41.22
CA ARG A 178 38.16 -17.64 -41.06
C ARG A 178 38.75 -16.48 -40.24
N GLU A 179 39.46 -16.85 -39.19
CA GLU A 179 40.58 -16.09 -38.63
C GLU A 179 41.80 -16.20 -39.61
N GLN A 180 42.99 -15.62 -39.43
CA GLN A 180 43.67 -15.11 -38.23
C GLN A 180 44.94 -14.31 -38.67
N ARG A 181 45.35 -13.25 -37.94
CA ARG A 181 46.74 -12.94 -37.48
C ARG A 181 47.12 -11.45 -37.39
N GLU A 182 47.95 -11.22 -36.37
CA GLU A 182 48.57 -9.99 -35.87
C GLU A 182 49.98 -9.77 -36.50
N PRO A 183 50.73 -8.66 -36.29
CA PRO A 183 51.39 -8.43 -34.98
C PRO A 183 51.74 -6.98 -34.51
N ARG A 184 51.85 -6.83 -33.18
CA ARG A 184 52.83 -6.04 -32.39
C ARG A 184 52.79 -4.49 -32.21
N GLU A 185 52.53 -4.12 -30.94
CA GLU A 185 53.41 -3.39 -29.99
C GLU A 185 54.27 -2.18 -30.46
N GLN A 186 53.97 -0.95 -29.99
CA GLN A 186 54.73 -0.23 -28.92
C GLN A 186 54.30 1.25 -28.67
N ARG A 187 54.44 1.70 -27.41
CA ARG A 187 54.61 3.09 -26.90
C ARG A 187 53.42 4.08 -26.87
N GLU A 188 52.87 4.24 -25.66
CA GLU A 188 52.69 5.56 -25.03
C GLU A 188 54.06 6.14 -24.55
N PRO A 189 54.17 7.38 -24.00
CA PRO A 189 53.14 8.41 -23.72
C PRO A 189 53.49 9.83 -24.23
N ARG A 190 52.55 10.79 -24.08
CA ARG A 190 52.79 12.07 -23.36
C ARG A 190 51.55 12.95 -23.21
N GLU A 191 51.54 13.76 -22.15
CA GLU A 191 50.49 14.73 -21.83
C GLU A 191 50.55 15.98 -22.73
N ALA A 192 49.40 16.58 -23.04
CA ALA A 192 49.32 17.91 -23.62
C ALA A 192 49.51 18.98 -22.52
N GLN A 193 50.51 19.86 -22.69
CA GLN A 193 50.94 20.80 -21.66
C GLN A 193 50.18 22.13 -21.69
N GLN A 194 50.09 22.76 -20.51
CA GLN A 194 49.67 24.16 -20.35
C GLN A 194 50.68 25.12 -21.01
N PRO A 195 50.24 26.20 -21.67
CA PRO A 195 51.07 27.39 -21.86
C PRO A 195 51.29 28.09 -20.51
N ARG A 196 52.52 28.56 -20.24
CA ARG A 196 52.87 29.39 -19.08
C ARG A 196 53.03 30.87 -19.47
N ASP A 197 53.11 31.71 -18.45
CA ASP A 197 53.62 33.10 -18.45
C ASP A 197 54.95 33.23 -19.26
N ASN A 198 55.39 34.41 -19.71
CA ASN A 198 55.50 35.65 -18.93
C ASN A 198 55.97 36.83 -19.81
N SER A 199 55.54 38.08 -19.54
CA SER A 199 56.47 39.24 -19.38
C SER A 199 55.78 40.60 -19.14
N ASN A 200 56.05 41.18 -17.96
CA ASN A 200 56.11 42.60 -17.58
C ASN A 200 55.53 43.69 -18.52
N ARG A 201 54.58 44.50 -17.98
CA ARG A 201 54.83 45.91 -17.59
C ARG A 201 53.63 46.56 -16.86
N GLU A 202 53.95 47.33 -15.82
CA GLU A 202 53.07 48.34 -15.18
C GLU A 202 53.12 49.68 -15.96
N PRO A 203 52.37 50.76 -15.61
CA PRO A 203 51.37 50.94 -14.54
C PRO A 203 50.00 51.48 -15.05
N ARG A 204 49.21 52.09 -14.16
CA ARG A 204 47.81 52.52 -14.33
C ARG A 204 47.59 53.87 -15.05
N ASP A 205 46.29 54.11 -15.27
CA ASP A 205 45.54 55.39 -15.24
C ASP A 205 45.46 56.27 -16.49
N ASN A 206 44.22 56.61 -16.84
CA ASN A 206 43.89 57.73 -17.72
C ASN A 206 42.45 58.24 -17.49
N ASN A 207 42.30 59.29 -16.66
CA ASN A 207 41.30 60.38 -16.70
C ASN A 207 39.79 60.05 -16.78
N ASN A 208 38.91 60.81 -16.11
CA ASN A 208 38.81 62.27 -16.32
C ASN A 208 37.98 63.02 -15.25
N ARG A 209 38.34 64.31 -15.02
CA ARG A 209 37.55 65.41 -14.40
C ARG A 209 37.26 65.32 -12.88
N ASP A 210 37.30 66.41 -12.09
CA ASP A 210 37.61 67.82 -12.38
C ASP A 210 37.95 68.60 -11.07
N ARG A 211 38.77 69.67 -11.21
CA ARG A 211 38.86 70.89 -10.36
C ARG A 211 39.40 70.87 -8.90
N GLU A 212 40.62 71.39 -8.81
CA GLU A 212 41.23 72.24 -7.76
C GLU A 212 40.40 73.52 -7.40
N PRO A 213 40.72 74.36 -6.37
CA PRO A 213 42.09 74.82 -6.02
C PRO A 213 42.47 75.18 -4.53
N ARG A 214 43.78 75.44 -4.34
CA ARG A 214 44.48 76.29 -3.32
C ARG A 214 44.80 75.77 -1.89
N ASP A 215 46.11 75.67 -1.62
CA ASP A 215 46.95 76.43 -0.65
C ASP A 215 46.39 76.77 0.77
N ASN A 216 47.16 76.76 1.87
CA ASN A 216 48.57 77.23 1.98
C ASN A 216 49.36 76.66 3.21
N GLN A 217 50.60 77.15 3.36
CA GLN A 217 51.75 76.71 4.17
C GLN A 217 51.67 76.68 5.72
N SER A 218 52.57 75.84 6.24
CA SER A 218 53.16 75.69 7.59
C SER A 218 53.44 76.95 8.46
N ASN A 219 53.36 76.82 9.80
CA ASN A 219 54.52 76.99 10.70
C ASN A 219 54.29 76.69 12.22
N THR A 220 55.16 75.83 12.79
CA THR A 220 56.08 76.10 13.94
C THR A 220 55.61 76.63 15.33
N ARG A 221 55.77 75.76 16.36
CA ARG A 221 56.19 75.95 17.78
C ARG A 221 55.24 76.50 18.89
N ASP A 222 55.39 75.84 20.05
CA ASP A 222 55.39 76.29 21.47
C ASP A 222 54.15 77.06 22.02
N ASN A 223 53.80 77.06 23.33
CA ASN A 223 54.55 76.67 24.53
C ASN A 223 53.66 76.34 25.77
N GLN A 224 54.26 75.65 26.76
CA GLN A 224 54.07 75.74 28.24
C GLN A 224 52.71 75.57 28.98
N GLN A 225 52.80 74.72 30.03
CA GLN A 225 52.17 74.81 31.38
C GLN A 225 50.63 74.68 31.49
N THR A 226 50.06 73.91 32.42
CA THR A 226 50.42 73.83 33.86
C THR A 226 50.65 72.41 34.41
N ASN A 227 50.66 72.22 35.74
CA ASN A 227 51.39 71.13 36.41
C ASN A 227 50.72 70.64 37.72
N ARG A 228 50.95 69.37 38.06
CA ARG A 228 50.78 68.66 39.36
C ARG A 228 49.38 68.13 39.78
N ARG A 229 49.47 66.96 40.45
CA ARG A 229 48.46 66.23 41.26
C ARG A 229 47.33 65.51 40.51
N ASP A 230 46.97 64.27 40.86
CA ASP A 230 47.63 63.32 41.78
C ASP A 230 47.43 61.84 41.39
N GLN A 231 48.11 60.94 42.11
CA GLN A 231 48.23 59.52 41.79
C GLN A 231 46.96 58.72 42.11
N ASN A 232 46.39 58.01 41.12
CA ASN A 232 45.97 56.59 41.18
C ASN A 232 44.99 56.17 40.06
N GLN A 233 45.48 55.51 38.99
CA GLN A 233 44.69 54.53 38.20
C GLN A 233 45.54 53.68 37.23
N ASN A 234 46.69 53.18 37.68
CA ASN A 234 47.61 52.40 36.83
C ASN A 234 47.23 50.90 36.81
N GLN A 235 46.13 50.53 36.14
CA GLN A 235 45.74 49.12 35.99
C GLN A 235 45.02 48.73 34.68
N ASN A 236 44.45 49.68 33.90
CA ASN A 236 43.71 49.38 32.66
C ASN A 236 44.47 49.80 31.38
N ARG A 237 45.59 49.15 31.09
CA ARG A 237 46.34 49.39 29.82
C ARG A 237 46.92 48.14 29.16
N ASN A 238 46.20 47.01 29.24
CA ASN A 238 46.60 45.75 28.58
C ASN A 238 45.43 45.00 27.90
N GLN A 239 44.42 45.73 27.40
CA GLN A 239 43.28 45.19 26.66
C GLN A 239 43.01 45.98 25.37
N GLN A 240 43.97 45.99 24.44
CA GLN A 240 43.75 46.58 23.11
C GLN A 240 44.59 45.92 22.00
N GLN A 241 44.84 44.61 22.13
CA GLN A 241 45.48 43.79 21.10
C GLN A 241 44.93 42.35 21.07
N ASN A 242 43.61 42.22 20.94
CA ASN A 242 42.98 41.03 20.39
C ASN A 242 41.57 41.38 19.90
N ASN A 243 41.45 41.68 18.62
CA ASN A 243 40.16 41.81 17.93
C ASN A 243 40.27 41.20 16.52
N GLN A 244 40.79 39.97 16.46
CA GLN A 244 40.40 39.06 15.39
C GLN A 244 38.87 38.92 15.44
N PRO A 245 38.16 38.77 14.32
CA PRO A 245 36.75 38.45 14.38
C PRO A 245 36.61 37.11 15.10
N ASN A 246 35.90 37.11 16.24
CA ASN A 246 35.52 35.86 16.90
C ASN A 246 34.65 35.06 15.93
N PHE A 247 35.27 34.12 15.22
CA PHE A 247 34.58 32.92 14.77
C PHE A 247 33.99 32.28 16.02
N ARG A 248 32.72 32.55 16.27
CA ARG A 248 31.94 31.74 17.19
C ARG A 248 31.98 30.33 16.63
N GLU A 249 32.60 29.43 17.37
CA GLU A 249 32.37 28.01 17.22
C GLU A 249 30.87 27.80 17.50
N PHE A 250 30.06 27.86 16.44
CA PHE A 250 28.75 27.23 16.45
C PHE A 250 29.03 25.75 16.72
N ASP A 251 28.50 25.24 17.81
CA ASP A 251 28.89 23.97 18.46
C ASP A 251 28.47 22.70 17.67
N GLY A 252 28.32 22.83 16.35
CA GLY A 252 27.80 21.81 15.43
C GLY A 252 26.31 21.49 15.63
N VAL A 253 25.66 22.08 16.63
CA VAL A 253 24.31 21.76 17.08
C VAL A 253 23.25 22.30 16.12
N ILE A 254 22.58 21.40 15.41
CA ILE A 254 21.48 21.70 14.48
C ILE A 254 20.25 20.88 14.91
N ALA A 255 19.05 21.47 14.85
CA ALA A 255 17.81 20.70 14.99
C ALA A 255 17.39 20.16 13.62
N ASN A 256 17.21 18.85 13.49
CA ASN A 256 16.88 18.19 12.22
C ASN A 256 15.88 17.03 12.44
N GLU A 257 15.29 16.52 11.37
CA GLU A 257 14.34 15.39 11.41
C GLU A 257 14.53 14.42 10.24
N GLY A 258 14.14 13.17 10.45
CA GLY A 258 14.17 12.14 9.42
C GLY A 258 13.55 10.82 9.86
N VAL A 259 13.34 9.92 8.92
CA VAL A 259 12.68 8.63 9.16
C VAL A 259 13.72 7.55 9.40
N LEU A 260 13.62 6.88 10.55
CA LEU A 260 14.57 5.87 10.97
C LEU A 260 14.52 4.61 10.10
N GLU A 261 15.64 4.28 9.48
CA GLU A 261 15.94 2.95 8.93
C GLU A 261 16.91 2.23 9.87
N LEU A 262 16.52 1.07 10.40
CA LEU A 262 17.38 0.21 11.21
C LEU A 262 18.23 -0.72 10.32
N MET A 263 19.51 -0.85 10.67
CA MET A 263 20.47 -1.77 10.05
C MET A 263 20.52 -3.11 10.78
N GLN A 264 21.09 -4.13 10.12
CA GLN A 264 21.18 -5.49 10.66
C GLN A 264 21.99 -5.55 11.96
N ASP A 265 23.01 -4.70 12.11
CA ASP A 265 23.84 -4.61 13.32
C ASP A 265 23.21 -3.78 14.46
N GLY A 266 21.94 -3.38 14.33
CA GLY A 266 21.15 -2.72 15.38
C GLY A 266 21.38 -1.23 15.60
N TYR A 267 22.26 -0.58 14.81
CA TYR A 267 22.27 0.88 14.66
C TYR A 267 21.28 1.30 13.56
N GLY A 268 21.09 2.60 13.35
CA GLY A 268 20.23 3.10 12.27
C GLY A 268 20.64 4.45 11.72
N PHE A 269 19.93 4.88 10.68
CA PHE A 269 20.06 6.20 10.08
C PHE A 269 18.69 6.87 9.99
N LEU A 270 18.60 8.16 10.29
CA LEU A 270 17.44 8.98 9.92
C LEU A 270 17.62 9.39 8.46
N ARG A 271 16.74 8.89 7.59
CA ARG A 271 16.72 9.19 6.15
C ARG A 271 15.89 10.44 5.87
N SER A 272 16.34 11.26 4.93
CA SER A 272 15.61 12.46 4.49
C SER A 272 14.49 12.16 3.49
N ALA A 273 13.33 12.81 3.67
CA ALA A 273 12.22 12.78 2.71
C ALA A 273 12.61 13.44 1.37
N HIS A 274 13.48 14.46 1.40
CA HIS A 274 13.99 15.14 0.20
C HIS A 274 14.82 14.23 -0.72
N TYR A 275 15.32 13.11 -0.19
CA TYR A 275 16.03 12.08 -0.95
C TYR A 275 15.22 10.78 -1.05
N HIS A 276 13.89 10.87 -0.98
CA HIS A 276 12.93 9.76 -1.07
C HIS A 276 13.26 8.55 -0.16
N TYR A 277 13.80 8.82 1.03
CA TYR A 277 14.26 7.83 2.01
C TYR A 277 15.39 6.89 1.56
N LEU A 278 16.17 7.33 0.58
CA LEU A 278 17.39 6.67 0.13
C LEU A 278 18.59 7.09 0.98
N ALA A 279 19.71 6.38 0.84
CA ALA A 279 20.94 6.71 1.55
C ALA A 279 21.57 7.99 0.99
N SER A 280 21.73 9.00 1.84
CA SER A 280 22.37 10.28 1.58
C SER A 280 23.66 10.44 2.43
N PRO A 281 24.67 11.20 1.97
CA PRO A 281 25.76 11.67 2.85
C PRO A 281 25.26 12.44 4.08
N ASP A 282 24.12 13.12 3.97
CA ASP A 282 23.53 13.95 5.03
C ASP A 282 22.73 13.14 6.08
N ASP A 283 22.64 11.82 5.93
CA ASP A 283 21.88 10.98 6.85
C ASP A 283 22.45 10.98 8.27
N ILE A 284 21.55 10.99 9.26
CA ILE A 284 21.91 11.13 10.67
C ILE A 284 22.04 9.75 11.31
N TYR A 285 23.24 9.39 11.75
CA TYR A 285 23.51 8.17 12.52
C TYR A 285 22.78 8.19 13.88
N VAL A 286 22.13 7.07 14.20
CA VAL A 286 21.47 6.81 15.48
C VAL A 286 22.08 5.57 16.12
N SER A 287 22.56 5.70 17.36
CA SER A 287 23.22 4.60 18.07
C SER A 287 22.22 3.52 18.54
N PRO A 288 22.66 2.24 18.65
CA PRO A 288 21.84 1.16 19.21
C PRO A 288 21.31 1.50 20.62
N SER A 289 22.11 2.23 21.40
CA SER A 289 21.75 2.70 22.75
C SER A 289 20.55 3.65 22.73
N GLN A 290 20.49 4.61 21.79
CA GLN A 290 19.35 5.53 21.63
C GLN A 290 18.11 4.78 21.13
N ILE A 291 18.27 3.90 20.14
CA ILE A 291 17.18 3.05 19.60
C ILE A 291 16.53 2.24 20.73
N LYS A 292 17.35 1.57 21.56
CA LYS A 292 16.88 0.78 22.70
C LYS A 292 16.29 1.63 23.83
N LEU A 293 16.86 2.81 24.11
CA LEU A 293 16.40 3.70 25.19
C LEU A 293 15.02 4.30 24.92
N PHE A 294 14.72 4.62 23.67
CA PHE A 294 13.46 5.27 23.27
C PHE A 294 12.47 4.32 22.57
N GLY A 295 12.77 3.02 22.48
CA GLY A 295 11.89 2.03 21.87
C GLY A 295 11.63 2.27 20.37
N LEU A 296 12.65 2.79 19.67
CA LEU A 296 12.53 3.20 18.26
C LEU A 296 12.47 1.99 17.33
N LYS A 297 11.74 2.13 16.23
CA LYS A 297 11.46 1.12 15.21
C LYS A 297 11.64 1.74 13.82
N THR A 298 11.87 0.90 12.81
CA THR A 298 11.87 1.36 11.41
C THR A 298 10.57 2.10 11.08
N GLY A 299 10.70 3.24 10.39
CA GLY A 299 9.61 4.16 10.06
C GLY A 299 9.40 5.29 11.07
N ASP A 300 10.06 5.28 12.24
CA ASP A 300 9.87 6.35 13.22
C ASP A 300 10.45 7.67 12.70
N THR A 301 9.61 8.70 12.61
CA THR A 301 10.02 10.05 12.23
C THR A 301 10.59 10.74 13.46
N VAL A 302 11.91 10.71 13.60
CA VAL A 302 12.62 11.25 14.77
C VAL A 302 13.00 12.70 14.49
N LYS A 303 12.57 13.61 15.38
CA LYS A 303 13.01 15.01 15.41
C LYS A 303 13.97 15.18 16.58
N GLY A 304 15.12 15.79 16.34
CA GLY A 304 16.14 15.86 17.36
C GLY A 304 17.29 16.80 17.06
N THR A 305 18.10 16.97 18.09
CA THR A 305 19.33 17.75 18.09
C THR A 305 20.47 16.87 17.55
N VAL A 306 21.08 17.28 16.43
CA VAL A 306 22.19 16.59 15.77
C VAL A 306 23.49 17.38 15.86
N ARG A 307 24.62 16.70 15.71
CA ARG A 307 25.94 17.31 15.54
C ARG A 307 26.60 16.90 14.23
N ALA A 308 27.52 17.73 13.74
CA ALA A 308 28.46 17.38 12.69
C ALA A 308 29.33 16.14 13.05
N PRO A 309 29.82 15.39 12.05
CA PRO A 309 30.87 14.39 12.25
C PRO A 309 32.14 15.01 12.86
N LYS A 310 32.79 14.30 13.76
CA LYS A 310 34.14 14.58 14.27
C LYS A 310 35.20 13.93 13.38
N GLU A 311 36.47 14.22 13.63
CA GLU A 311 37.58 13.58 12.94
C GLU A 311 37.47 12.04 13.01
N GLY A 312 37.43 11.39 11.83
CA GLY A 312 37.23 9.94 11.69
C GLY A 312 35.78 9.48 11.50
N GLU A 313 34.78 10.32 11.76
CA GLU A 313 33.37 10.03 11.48
C GLU A 313 32.98 10.51 10.06
N LYS A 314 31.96 9.88 9.46
CA LYS A 314 31.47 10.19 8.10
C LYS A 314 30.08 10.82 8.02
N TYR A 315 29.31 10.72 9.10
CA TYR A 315 27.88 11.06 9.13
C TYR A 315 27.57 12.01 10.29
N PHE A 316 26.51 12.78 10.15
CA PHE A 316 25.94 13.52 11.29
C PHE A 316 25.51 12.52 12.37
N ALA A 317 25.60 12.91 13.64
CA ALA A 317 25.22 12.05 14.76
C ALA A 317 24.10 12.69 15.58
N LEU A 318 23.07 11.92 15.90
CA LEU A 318 22.00 12.35 16.80
C LEU A 318 22.58 12.49 18.23
N LEU A 319 22.45 13.66 18.84
CA LEU A 319 22.77 13.88 20.26
C LEU A 319 21.57 13.55 21.14
N LYS A 320 20.43 14.19 20.86
CA LYS A 320 19.22 14.14 21.69
C LYS A 320 17.98 13.97 20.80
N VAL A 321 17.07 13.10 21.22
CA VAL A 321 15.72 13.02 20.67
C VAL A 321 14.87 14.10 21.37
N ASP A 322 14.16 14.91 20.60
CA ASP A 322 13.28 15.96 21.11
C ASP A 322 11.80 15.57 20.97
N SER A 323 11.41 14.94 19.85
CA SER A 323 10.12 14.27 19.69
C SER A 323 10.21 13.17 18.62
N VAL A 324 9.24 12.25 18.59
CA VAL A 324 9.15 11.21 17.54
C VAL A 324 7.69 11.06 17.11
N ASN A 325 7.42 11.02 15.80
CA ASN A 325 6.07 10.99 15.22
C ASN A 325 5.11 12.05 15.84
N GLY A 326 5.61 13.26 16.13
CA GLY A 326 4.83 14.33 16.79
C GLY A 326 4.54 14.13 18.29
N ARG A 327 4.91 12.99 18.88
CA ARG A 327 4.68 12.64 20.29
C ARG A 327 5.96 12.80 21.14
N THR A 328 5.79 12.83 22.46
CA THR A 328 6.89 12.83 23.43
C THR A 328 7.58 11.46 23.49
N THR A 329 8.83 11.41 23.95
CA THR A 329 9.60 10.16 24.08
C THR A 329 9.08 9.21 25.18
N GLU A 330 8.13 9.67 26.00
CA GLU A 330 7.49 8.90 27.07
C GLU A 330 6.27 8.15 26.53
N GLU A 331 5.32 8.85 25.90
CA GLU A 331 4.13 8.26 25.23
C GLU A 331 4.47 7.11 24.27
N ILE A 332 5.66 7.18 23.64
CA ILE A 332 6.08 6.30 22.55
C ILE A 332 6.66 4.96 23.05
N ARG A 333 7.00 4.87 24.35
CA ARG A 333 7.40 3.59 24.97
C ARG A 333 6.21 2.67 25.17
N ASP A 334 5.05 3.24 25.52
CA ASP A 334 3.85 2.49 25.88
C ASP A 334 2.87 2.30 24.70
N ARG A 335 3.24 2.77 23.50
CA ARG A 335 2.41 2.62 22.28
C ARG A 335 2.16 1.15 21.91
N ILE A 336 0.90 0.84 21.62
CA ILE A 336 0.49 -0.48 21.13
C ILE A 336 1.04 -0.68 19.69
N PRO A 337 1.80 -1.74 19.39
CA PRO A 337 2.28 -2.01 18.02
C PRO A 337 1.12 -2.24 17.04
N PHE A 338 1.29 -1.78 15.79
CA PHE A 338 0.25 -1.80 14.73
C PHE A 338 -0.39 -3.18 14.47
N GLN A 339 0.31 -4.27 14.80
CA GLN A 339 -0.16 -5.64 14.64
C GLN A 339 -1.17 -6.07 15.70
N HIS A 340 -1.28 -5.34 16.81
CA HIS A 340 -2.18 -5.60 17.95
C HIS A 340 -3.31 -4.56 18.07
N LEU A 341 -3.38 -3.60 17.14
CA LEU A 341 -4.46 -2.61 17.06
C LEU A 341 -5.71 -3.25 16.44
N THR A 342 -6.89 -3.11 17.09
CA THR A 342 -8.16 -3.66 16.61
C THR A 342 -8.54 -3.02 15.26
N PRO A 343 -8.68 -3.81 14.17
CA PRO A 343 -9.11 -3.29 12.89
C PRO A 343 -10.63 -3.10 12.84
N LEU A 344 -11.08 -1.91 12.49
CA LEU A 344 -12.50 -1.59 12.28
C LEU A 344 -12.82 -1.31 10.80
N PHE A 345 -14.10 -1.23 10.48
CA PHE A 345 -14.55 -0.58 9.24
C PHE A 345 -14.33 0.95 9.34
N PRO A 346 -14.16 1.65 8.21
CA PRO A 346 -14.23 3.11 8.19
C PRO A 346 -15.62 3.61 8.59
N GLU A 347 -15.65 4.56 9.52
CA GLU A 347 -16.88 5.18 10.07
C GLU A 347 -16.88 6.71 9.89
N GLU A 348 -15.72 7.35 9.78
CA GLU A 348 -15.60 8.76 9.38
C GLU A 348 -15.28 8.85 7.88
N ARG A 349 -16.04 9.66 7.13
CA ARG A 349 -15.86 9.88 5.69
C ARG A 349 -14.90 11.05 5.41
N LEU A 350 -13.90 10.78 4.58
CA LEU A 350 -13.10 11.82 3.93
C LEU A 350 -13.95 12.46 2.83
N LYS A 351 -14.41 13.70 3.04
CA LYS A 351 -15.23 14.44 2.07
C LYS A 351 -14.35 15.03 0.98
N LEU A 352 -14.71 14.84 -0.29
CA LEU A 352 -13.84 15.18 -1.43
C LEU A 352 -14.42 16.29 -2.33
N THR A 353 -15.70 16.61 -2.14
CA THR A 353 -16.37 17.75 -2.74
C THR A 353 -15.76 19.05 -2.23
N THR A 354 -15.24 19.88 -3.15
CA THR A 354 -14.65 21.20 -2.84
C THR A 354 -15.30 22.30 -3.68
N LYS A 355 -15.41 22.09 -5.01
CA LYS A 355 -15.87 23.08 -5.98
C LYS A 355 -16.97 22.49 -6.86
N SER A 356 -18.01 23.27 -7.14
CA SER A 356 -19.18 22.85 -7.92
C SER A 356 -18.83 22.24 -9.30
N SER A 357 -17.78 22.78 -9.94
CA SER A 357 -17.24 22.34 -11.23
C SER A 357 -16.43 21.05 -11.19
N GLN A 358 -16.05 20.55 -10.01
CA GLN A 358 -15.12 19.44 -9.84
C GLN A 358 -15.87 18.09 -9.79
N TYR A 359 -16.48 17.75 -10.93
CA TYR A 359 -17.36 16.57 -11.06
C TYR A 359 -16.68 15.26 -10.63
N SER A 360 -15.37 15.11 -10.81
CA SER A 360 -14.60 13.92 -10.42
C SER A 360 -14.77 13.56 -8.95
N THR A 361 -14.52 14.52 -8.05
CA THR A 361 -14.62 14.27 -6.60
C THR A 361 -16.06 14.23 -6.14
N ARG A 362 -16.93 15.07 -6.71
CA ARG A 362 -18.38 15.06 -6.43
C ARG A 362 -19.05 13.74 -6.77
N ILE A 363 -18.74 13.14 -7.93
CA ILE A 363 -19.30 11.84 -8.35
C ILE A 363 -18.73 10.72 -7.50
N MET A 364 -17.43 10.74 -7.19
CA MET A 364 -16.82 9.73 -6.33
C MET A 364 -17.36 9.80 -4.89
N ASP A 365 -17.62 10.99 -4.35
CA ASP A 365 -18.30 11.17 -3.05
C ASP A 365 -19.65 10.43 -3.01
N LEU A 366 -20.42 10.47 -4.10
CA LEU A 366 -21.76 9.88 -4.20
C LEU A 366 -21.76 8.37 -4.49
N PHE A 367 -20.76 7.83 -5.17
CA PHE A 367 -20.81 6.46 -5.70
C PHE A 367 -19.63 5.55 -5.32
N ALA A 368 -18.57 6.09 -4.71
CA ALA A 368 -17.48 5.32 -4.11
C ALA A 368 -16.86 6.13 -2.93
N PRO A 369 -17.65 6.42 -1.87
CA PRO A 369 -17.20 7.23 -0.74
C PRO A 369 -15.95 6.63 -0.08
N ILE A 370 -15.02 7.51 0.33
CA ILE A 370 -13.75 7.12 0.94
C ILE A 370 -13.82 7.40 2.44
N GLY A 371 -13.65 6.37 3.25
CA GLY A 371 -13.54 6.51 4.70
C GLY A 371 -12.10 6.61 5.21
N LYS A 372 -11.95 7.06 6.46
CA LYS A 372 -10.73 6.92 7.25
C LYS A 372 -10.48 5.43 7.53
N GLY A 373 -9.43 4.88 6.90
CA GLY A 373 -9.11 3.45 6.93
C GLY A 373 -9.44 2.67 5.65
N GLN A 374 -9.81 3.34 4.54
CA GLN A 374 -10.22 2.67 3.30
C GLN A 374 -9.07 1.90 2.61
N ARG A 375 -9.39 0.75 2.00
CA ARG A 375 -8.58 0.03 1.00
C ARG A 375 -9.22 0.19 -0.37
N GLY A 376 -8.94 1.31 -1.03
CA GLY A 376 -9.52 1.68 -2.32
C GLY A 376 -8.65 1.26 -3.50
N LEU A 377 -9.28 0.73 -4.56
CA LEU A 377 -8.65 0.48 -5.85
C LEU A 377 -9.25 1.38 -6.93
N ILE A 378 -8.43 2.22 -7.55
CA ILE A 378 -8.77 2.94 -8.78
C ILE A 378 -8.36 2.04 -9.96
N VAL A 379 -9.34 1.33 -10.51
CA VAL A 379 -9.18 0.34 -11.58
C VAL A 379 -9.15 1.06 -12.92
N ALA A 380 -7.98 1.19 -13.53
CA ALA A 380 -7.75 2.11 -14.64
C ALA A 380 -7.05 1.42 -15.83
N GLN A 381 -7.71 1.44 -16.98
CA GLN A 381 -7.05 1.15 -18.26
C GLN A 381 -6.10 2.30 -18.63
N PRO A 382 -5.02 2.08 -19.42
CA PRO A 382 -4.12 3.16 -19.84
C PRO A 382 -4.83 4.32 -20.56
N LYS A 383 -4.40 5.56 -20.27
CA LYS A 383 -4.94 6.84 -20.81
C LYS A 383 -6.39 7.20 -20.41
N THR A 384 -6.93 6.60 -19.35
CA THR A 384 -8.29 6.93 -18.83
C THR A 384 -8.39 8.22 -18.00
N GLY A 385 -7.28 8.74 -17.47
CA GLY A 385 -7.27 9.95 -16.62
C GLY A 385 -6.74 9.76 -15.19
N LYS A 386 -6.39 8.53 -14.79
CA LYS A 386 -5.65 8.12 -13.58
C LYS A 386 -4.97 9.26 -12.80
N THR A 387 -3.92 9.85 -13.39
CA THR A 387 -3.03 10.82 -12.74
C THR A 387 -3.74 12.16 -12.44
N VAL A 388 -4.74 12.56 -13.23
CA VAL A 388 -5.56 13.74 -12.96
C VAL A 388 -6.47 13.49 -11.76
N LEU A 389 -7.19 12.36 -11.75
CA LEU A 389 -8.08 11.99 -10.65
C LEU A 389 -7.31 11.90 -9.31
N LEU A 390 -6.12 11.30 -9.30
CA LEU A 390 -5.28 11.25 -8.09
C LEU A 390 -4.92 12.65 -7.56
N LYS A 391 -4.59 13.62 -8.43
CA LYS A 391 -4.35 15.02 -8.01
C LYS A 391 -5.59 15.68 -7.43
N GLU A 392 -6.76 15.41 -8.00
CA GLU A 392 -8.03 15.97 -7.53
C GLU A 392 -8.40 15.40 -6.15
N ILE A 393 -8.21 14.08 -5.94
CA ILE A 393 -8.34 13.43 -4.62
C ILE A 393 -7.36 14.05 -3.62
N ALA A 394 -6.08 14.14 -3.99
CA ALA A 394 -5.04 14.61 -3.10
C ALA A 394 -5.30 16.05 -2.63
N ASN A 395 -5.59 16.96 -3.57
CA ASN A 395 -5.90 18.35 -3.23
C ASN A 395 -7.21 18.49 -2.46
N ALA A 396 -8.23 17.68 -2.74
CA ALA A 396 -9.47 17.69 -1.97
C ALA A 396 -9.27 17.23 -0.52
N ILE A 397 -8.45 16.19 -0.29
CA ILE A 397 -8.07 15.76 1.06
C ILE A 397 -7.29 16.89 1.77
N THR A 398 -6.33 17.56 1.12
CA THR A 398 -5.60 18.67 1.76
C THR A 398 -6.45 19.95 1.97
N GLU A 399 -7.51 20.16 1.19
CA GLU A 399 -8.42 21.31 1.33
C GLU A 399 -9.47 21.08 2.43
N ASN A 400 -10.03 19.86 2.52
CA ASN A 400 -11.11 19.52 3.45
C ASN A 400 -10.65 18.87 4.76
N HIS A 401 -9.51 18.15 4.75
CA HIS A 401 -9.00 17.34 5.86
C HIS A 401 -7.52 17.66 6.17
N PRO A 402 -7.18 18.89 6.62
CA PRO A 402 -5.81 19.30 6.92
C PRO A 402 -5.19 18.58 8.14
N GLU A 403 -5.97 17.82 8.91
CA GLU A 403 -5.50 16.94 9.98
C GLU A 403 -4.88 15.63 9.47
N VAL A 404 -5.20 15.23 8.24
CA VAL A 404 -4.78 13.95 7.65
C VAL A 404 -3.39 14.07 7.03
N TYR A 405 -2.47 13.19 7.42
CA TYR A 405 -1.13 13.16 6.85
C TYR A 405 -1.14 12.46 5.48
N LEU A 406 -1.02 13.26 4.42
CA LEU A 406 -1.12 12.80 3.04
C LEU A 406 0.26 12.50 2.43
N MET A 407 0.49 11.22 2.14
CA MET A 407 1.64 10.71 1.38
C MET A 407 1.21 10.31 -0.03
N ILE A 408 2.03 10.60 -1.03
CA ILE A 408 1.90 10.07 -2.39
C ILE A 408 3.13 9.23 -2.70
N LEU A 409 2.91 7.97 -3.06
CA LEU A 409 3.96 7.00 -3.38
C LEU A 409 3.89 6.64 -4.87
N LEU A 410 4.88 7.10 -5.64
CA LEU A 410 4.99 6.87 -7.08
C LEU A 410 6.05 5.80 -7.36
N ILE A 411 5.67 4.71 -8.02
CA ILE A 411 6.50 3.52 -8.25
C ILE A 411 6.52 3.18 -9.74
N ASP A 412 7.71 3.18 -10.34
CA ASP A 412 7.94 2.82 -11.76
C ASP A 412 7.13 3.73 -12.72
N GLU A 413 6.87 4.97 -12.32
CA GLU A 413 6.21 5.99 -13.15
C GLU A 413 7.21 7.03 -13.68
N ARG A 414 6.78 7.86 -14.64
CA ARG A 414 7.69 8.72 -15.41
C ARG A 414 8.22 9.93 -14.61
N PRO A 415 9.49 10.35 -14.80
CA PRO A 415 10.05 11.53 -14.14
C PRO A 415 9.23 12.82 -14.32
N GLU A 416 8.62 13.02 -15.50
CA GLU A 416 7.75 14.16 -15.77
C GLU A 416 6.41 14.08 -15.01
N GLU A 417 5.82 12.90 -14.86
CA GLU A 417 4.59 12.68 -14.09
C GLU A 417 4.85 12.85 -12.58
N VAL A 418 6.02 12.41 -12.10
CA VAL A 418 6.51 12.67 -10.73
C VAL A 418 6.68 14.17 -10.48
N THR A 419 7.35 14.88 -11.39
CA THR A 419 7.60 16.33 -11.27
C THR A 419 6.30 17.14 -11.31
N ASP A 420 5.37 16.73 -12.16
CA ASP A 420 4.04 17.33 -12.30
C ASP A 420 3.18 17.09 -11.04
N MET A 421 3.18 15.88 -10.48
CA MET A 421 2.52 15.58 -9.20
C MET A 421 3.10 16.42 -8.05
N ALA A 422 4.43 16.45 -7.89
CA ALA A 422 5.12 17.17 -6.81
C ALA A 422 4.95 18.70 -6.85
N ARG A 423 4.57 19.27 -8.01
CA ARG A 423 4.23 20.69 -8.16
C ARG A 423 2.73 20.99 -8.06
N SER A 424 1.87 19.97 -8.24
CA SER A 424 0.41 20.11 -8.31
C SER A 424 -0.31 19.88 -6.97
N VAL A 425 0.38 19.37 -5.95
CA VAL A 425 -0.25 18.88 -4.71
C VAL A 425 0.56 19.30 -3.47
N LYS A 426 -0.14 19.69 -2.40
CA LYS A 426 0.42 19.95 -1.06
C LYS A 426 0.54 18.66 -0.23
N ALA A 427 1.32 17.69 -0.70
CA ALA A 427 1.51 16.39 -0.04
C ALA A 427 2.99 16.02 0.07
N GLU A 428 3.32 15.04 0.91
CA GLU A 428 4.63 14.40 0.85
C GLU A 428 4.69 13.49 -0.39
N VAL A 429 5.47 13.84 -1.41
CA VAL A 429 5.61 13.03 -2.63
C VAL A 429 6.92 12.25 -2.61
N ILE A 430 6.81 10.93 -2.46
CA ILE A 430 7.91 9.97 -2.49
C ILE A 430 7.87 9.23 -3.83
N ALA A 431 9.00 9.20 -4.55
CA ALA A 431 9.05 8.61 -5.88
C ALA A 431 10.23 7.67 -6.10
N SER A 432 10.00 6.66 -6.94
CA SER A 432 11.03 5.86 -7.60
C SER A 432 10.61 5.73 -9.07
N THR A 433 11.31 6.39 -9.99
CA THR A 433 10.98 6.38 -11.41
C THR A 433 11.33 5.03 -12.05
N PHE A 434 10.88 4.80 -13.30
CA PHE A 434 11.17 3.58 -14.06
C PHE A 434 12.67 3.37 -14.36
N ASP A 435 13.51 4.39 -14.15
CA ASP A 435 14.98 4.32 -14.31
C ASP A 435 15.65 3.50 -13.19
N GLU A 436 14.92 3.22 -12.12
CA GLU A 436 15.42 2.62 -10.89
C GLU A 436 15.19 1.11 -10.81
N GLN A 437 16.01 0.40 -10.02
CA GLN A 437 15.91 -1.04 -9.87
C GLN A 437 14.71 -1.48 -8.99
N ALA A 438 14.18 -2.68 -9.24
CA ALA A 438 13.04 -3.22 -8.51
C ALA A 438 13.25 -3.29 -6.99
N ASP A 439 14.46 -3.61 -6.52
CA ASP A 439 14.86 -3.56 -5.11
C ASP A 439 14.66 -2.18 -4.47
N ARG A 440 14.88 -1.11 -5.23
CA ARG A 440 14.69 0.27 -4.77
C ARG A 440 13.21 0.63 -4.64
N HIS A 441 12.36 0.18 -5.57
CA HIS A 441 10.90 0.27 -5.42
C HIS A 441 10.41 -0.48 -4.17
N VAL A 442 10.90 -1.69 -3.95
CA VAL A 442 10.59 -2.55 -2.79
C VAL A 442 11.08 -1.91 -1.48
N LYS A 443 12.27 -1.32 -1.46
CA LYS A 443 12.81 -0.62 -0.28
C LYS A 443 12.03 0.65 0.06
N ILE A 444 11.82 1.56 -0.89
CA ILE A 444 11.13 2.83 -0.65
C ILE A 444 9.69 2.58 -0.17
N SER A 445 8.96 1.69 -0.84
CA SER A 445 7.59 1.31 -0.43
C SER A 445 7.55 0.70 0.97
N SER A 446 8.55 -0.11 1.36
CA SER A 446 8.65 -0.67 2.71
C SER A 446 8.83 0.42 3.77
N ILE A 447 9.72 1.40 3.54
CA ILE A 447 9.96 2.52 4.48
C ILE A 447 8.71 3.39 4.62
N VAL A 448 8.06 3.77 3.51
CA VAL A 448 6.83 4.57 3.52
C VAL A 448 5.69 3.84 4.25
N LEU A 449 5.53 2.53 4.01
CA LEU A 449 4.53 1.72 4.72
C LEU A 449 4.84 1.61 6.22
N ASP A 450 6.09 1.48 6.63
CA ASP A 450 6.43 1.46 8.06
C ASP A 450 6.30 2.84 8.71
N LYS A 451 6.65 3.93 8.03
CA LYS A 451 6.35 5.30 8.50
C LYS A 451 4.86 5.48 8.80
N ALA A 452 4.00 5.12 7.84
CA ALA A 452 2.56 5.21 8.00
C ALA A 452 2.05 4.37 9.20
N LYS A 453 2.56 3.15 9.40
CA LYS A 453 2.24 2.34 10.58
C LYS A 453 2.67 3.02 11.89
N ARG A 454 3.89 3.57 11.97
CA ARG A 454 4.38 4.26 13.18
C ARG A 454 3.55 5.51 13.52
N MET A 455 3.09 6.23 12.51
CA MET A 455 2.22 7.40 12.70
C MET A 455 0.83 7.01 13.24
N VAL A 456 0.24 5.93 12.72
CA VAL A 456 -1.03 5.36 13.24
C VAL A 456 -0.89 4.81 14.66
N GLU A 457 0.23 4.16 14.99
CA GLU A 457 0.58 3.78 16.38
C GLU A 457 0.65 4.99 17.34
N CYS A 458 0.73 6.22 16.81
CA CYS A 458 0.77 7.48 17.57
C CYS A 458 -0.54 8.30 17.46
N GLY A 459 -1.59 7.73 16.86
CA GLY A 459 -2.93 8.34 16.77
C GLY A 459 -3.15 9.30 15.59
N HIS A 460 -2.37 9.20 14.51
CA HIS A 460 -2.54 10.03 13.31
C HIS A 460 -3.37 9.33 12.24
N ASP A 461 -4.23 10.07 11.56
CA ASP A 461 -4.81 9.64 10.29
C ASP A 461 -3.80 9.81 9.15
N VAL A 462 -3.59 8.75 8.37
CA VAL A 462 -2.62 8.70 7.27
C VAL A 462 -3.30 8.22 5.99
N VAL A 463 -3.16 8.98 4.90
CA VAL A 463 -3.56 8.56 3.55
C VAL A 463 -2.30 8.32 2.72
N ILE A 464 -2.19 7.14 2.12
CA ILE A 464 -1.23 6.86 1.05
C ILE A 464 -2.00 6.78 -0.28
N LEU A 465 -1.63 7.65 -1.23
CA LEU A 465 -2.02 7.51 -2.63
C LEU A 465 -0.90 6.77 -3.39
N LEU A 466 -1.14 5.54 -3.81
CA LEU A 466 -0.14 4.68 -4.47
C LEU A 466 -0.39 4.61 -5.98
N ASP A 467 0.60 5.04 -6.77
CA ASP A 467 0.59 4.92 -8.23
C ASP A 467 1.82 4.14 -8.71
N SER A 468 1.78 2.82 -8.95
CA SER A 468 0.61 1.92 -8.91
C SER A 468 0.89 0.62 -8.16
N ILE A 469 -0.18 -0.04 -7.69
CA ILE A 469 -0.05 -1.33 -7.00
C ILE A 469 0.38 -2.46 -7.96
N THR A 470 -0.02 -2.37 -9.23
CA THR A 470 0.37 -3.34 -10.27
C THR A 470 1.88 -3.28 -10.52
N ARG A 471 2.45 -2.09 -10.67
CA ARG A 471 3.91 -1.89 -10.79
C ARG A 471 4.66 -2.33 -9.53
N LEU A 472 4.13 -2.02 -8.34
CA LEU A 472 4.73 -2.49 -7.08
C LEU A 472 4.74 -4.02 -6.97
N ALA A 473 3.65 -4.70 -7.33
CA ALA A 473 3.58 -6.16 -7.34
C ALA A 473 4.54 -6.80 -8.36
N ARG A 474 4.71 -6.20 -9.54
CA ARG A 474 5.75 -6.58 -10.52
C ARG A 474 7.15 -6.48 -9.93
N ALA A 475 7.48 -5.37 -9.24
CA ALA A 475 8.78 -5.20 -8.59
C ALA A 475 9.05 -6.28 -7.53
N TYR A 476 8.06 -6.61 -6.69
CA TYR A 476 8.16 -7.72 -5.74
C TYR A 476 8.34 -9.08 -6.44
N ASN A 477 7.72 -9.32 -7.59
CA ASN A 477 7.88 -10.56 -8.37
C ASN A 477 9.30 -10.71 -8.96
N THR A 478 9.97 -9.61 -9.29
CA THR A 478 11.36 -9.61 -9.77
C THR A 478 12.37 -9.84 -8.64
N VAL A 479 12.09 -9.34 -7.43
CA VAL A 479 13.01 -9.37 -6.27
C VAL A 479 12.87 -10.65 -5.42
N VAL A 480 11.71 -11.31 -5.42
CA VAL A 480 11.50 -12.53 -4.65
C VAL A 480 12.24 -13.73 -5.29
N PRO A 481 13.08 -14.46 -4.52
CA PRO A 481 13.70 -15.69 -5.02
C PRO A 481 12.64 -16.72 -5.44
N SER A 482 12.83 -17.33 -6.62
CA SER A 482 11.88 -18.29 -7.19
C SER A 482 11.56 -19.44 -6.24
N SER A 483 10.27 -19.65 -6.00
CA SER A 483 9.73 -20.75 -5.19
C SER A 483 9.65 -22.08 -5.95
N GLY A 484 9.93 -22.06 -7.25
CA GLY A 484 9.63 -23.17 -8.18
C GLY A 484 8.14 -23.34 -8.50
N LYS A 485 7.25 -22.53 -7.91
CA LYS A 485 5.79 -22.56 -8.14
C LYS A 485 5.34 -21.26 -8.79
N ILE A 486 5.24 -21.30 -10.12
CA ILE A 486 4.79 -20.17 -10.94
C ILE A 486 3.29 -20.32 -11.22
N LEU A 487 2.52 -19.29 -10.90
CA LEU A 487 1.09 -19.16 -11.16
C LEU A 487 0.83 -18.76 -12.63
N SER A 488 -0.45 -18.69 -13.01
CA SER A 488 -0.85 -18.08 -14.28
C SER A 488 -0.28 -16.66 -14.41
N GLY A 489 0.05 -16.24 -15.64
CA GLY A 489 0.62 -14.93 -15.91
C GLY A 489 2.11 -14.76 -15.56
N GLY A 490 2.79 -15.79 -15.02
CA GLY A 490 4.23 -15.72 -14.69
C GLY A 490 4.54 -15.13 -13.31
N VAL A 491 3.55 -15.09 -12.42
CA VAL A 491 3.69 -14.61 -11.03
C VAL A 491 4.19 -15.76 -10.14
N ASP A 492 5.20 -15.56 -9.32
CA ASP A 492 5.63 -16.55 -8.32
C ASP A 492 4.60 -16.62 -7.15
N ALA A 493 4.32 -17.82 -6.66
CA ALA A 493 3.33 -18.03 -5.60
C ALA A 493 3.59 -17.22 -4.30
N ASN A 494 4.84 -16.87 -4.00
CA ASN A 494 5.21 -16.05 -2.85
C ASN A 494 5.25 -14.54 -3.17
N ALA A 495 5.34 -14.14 -4.44
CA ALA A 495 5.55 -12.75 -4.84
C ALA A 495 4.45 -11.81 -4.34
N LEU A 496 3.18 -12.24 -4.42
CA LEU A 496 2.03 -11.42 -4.04
C LEU A 496 1.84 -11.26 -2.51
N HIS A 497 2.53 -12.04 -1.68
CA HIS A 497 2.34 -12.00 -0.22
C HIS A 497 2.75 -10.65 0.40
N LYS A 498 3.91 -10.09 0.02
CA LYS A 498 4.35 -8.76 0.51
C LYS A 498 3.45 -7.63 -0.03
N PRO A 499 3.13 -7.55 -1.34
CA PRO A 499 2.15 -6.59 -1.86
C PRO A 499 0.76 -6.68 -1.20
N LYS A 500 0.21 -7.88 -1.00
CA LYS A 500 -1.05 -8.09 -0.25
C LYS A 500 -0.96 -7.55 1.18
N ARG A 501 0.17 -7.75 1.88
CA ARG A 501 0.42 -7.18 3.21
C ARG A 501 0.65 -5.66 3.22
N PHE A 502 1.10 -5.06 2.12
CA PHE A 502 1.13 -3.61 1.95
C PHE A 502 -0.30 -3.06 1.91
N PHE A 503 -1.14 -3.56 1.00
CA PHE A 503 -2.50 -3.05 0.82
C PHE A 503 -3.44 -3.40 1.98
N GLY A 504 -3.35 -4.63 2.49
CA GLY A 504 -4.03 -5.10 3.71
C GLY A 504 -3.53 -4.46 5.01
N ALA A 505 -2.53 -3.58 4.97
CA ALA A 505 -2.20 -2.73 6.11
C ALA A 505 -3.33 -1.72 6.38
N ALA A 506 -3.94 -1.14 5.34
CA ALA A 506 -4.97 -0.13 5.49
C ALA A 506 -6.23 -0.63 6.20
N ARG A 507 -6.66 0.13 7.20
CA ARG A 507 -7.70 -0.19 8.19
C ARG A 507 -8.07 1.08 8.98
N ASN A 508 -9.30 1.11 9.50
CA ASN A 508 -9.61 1.97 10.64
C ASN A 508 -9.12 1.28 11.93
N VAL A 509 -8.87 2.02 13.01
CA VAL A 509 -8.37 1.47 14.28
C VAL A 509 -9.19 1.98 15.46
N GLU A 510 -9.63 1.03 16.30
CA GLU A 510 -10.24 1.33 17.59
C GLU A 510 -9.25 2.06 18.53
N ASN A 511 -9.61 3.24 19.03
CA ASN A 511 -8.77 4.09 19.90
C ASN A 511 -7.39 4.47 19.30
N GLY A 512 -7.25 4.48 17.97
CA GLY A 512 -6.05 4.90 17.25
C GLY A 512 -6.35 5.91 16.15
N GLY A 513 -5.39 6.10 15.24
CA GLY A 513 -5.63 6.79 13.96
C GLY A 513 -5.89 5.78 12.83
N SER A 514 -6.28 6.25 11.65
CA SER A 514 -6.56 5.37 10.51
C SER A 514 -5.41 5.29 9.50
N LEU A 515 -5.28 4.14 8.80
CA LEU A 515 -4.46 4.02 7.60
C LEU A 515 -5.37 3.82 6.38
N THR A 516 -5.52 4.85 5.55
CA THR A 516 -6.15 4.76 4.23
C THR A 516 -5.08 4.50 3.17
N ILE A 517 -5.31 3.53 2.28
CA ILE A 517 -4.53 3.34 1.06
C ILE A 517 -5.48 3.35 -0.13
N ILE A 518 -5.32 4.33 -1.01
CA ILE A 518 -5.99 4.37 -2.32
C ILE A 518 -4.91 4.10 -3.37
N ALA A 519 -5.03 2.99 -4.08
CA ALA A 519 -4.01 2.56 -5.04
C ALA A 519 -4.59 2.42 -6.44
N THR A 520 -3.82 2.78 -7.46
CA THR A 520 -4.21 2.54 -8.86
C THR A 520 -3.86 1.09 -9.23
N ALA A 521 -4.77 0.44 -9.95
CA ALA A 521 -4.59 -0.89 -10.51
C ALA A 521 -4.74 -0.82 -12.03
N LEU A 522 -3.75 -1.31 -12.77
CA LEU A 522 -3.75 -1.32 -14.23
C LEU A 522 -4.45 -2.57 -14.74
N ILE A 523 -5.42 -2.40 -15.64
CA ILE A 523 -6.13 -3.47 -16.36
C ILE A 523 -6.04 -3.27 -17.88
N GLU A 524 -6.36 -4.32 -18.66
CA GLU A 524 -6.28 -4.33 -20.14
C GLU A 524 -4.92 -3.91 -20.71
N THR A 525 -3.83 -4.18 -19.99
CA THR A 525 -2.46 -3.95 -20.46
C THR A 525 -2.02 -4.94 -21.54
N GLY A 526 -2.80 -6.00 -21.78
CA GLY A 526 -2.42 -7.16 -22.57
C GLY A 526 -1.53 -8.16 -21.82
N SER A 527 -1.27 -7.95 -20.52
CA SER A 527 -0.47 -8.85 -19.70
C SER A 527 -1.33 -9.66 -18.74
N LYS A 528 -1.32 -10.98 -18.91
CA LYS A 528 -1.91 -11.95 -17.95
C LYS A 528 -1.34 -11.84 -16.54
N MET A 529 -0.14 -11.26 -16.39
CA MET A 529 0.44 -10.96 -15.08
C MET A 529 -0.40 -9.90 -14.34
N ASP A 530 -0.82 -8.84 -15.04
CA ASP A 530 -1.58 -7.74 -14.45
C ASP A 530 -3.03 -8.16 -14.15
N GLU A 531 -3.62 -9.01 -15.00
CA GLU A 531 -4.93 -9.63 -14.77
C GLU A 531 -4.96 -10.44 -13.47
N VAL A 532 -3.95 -11.29 -13.24
CA VAL A 532 -3.80 -12.10 -12.02
C VAL A 532 -3.50 -11.22 -10.80
N ILE A 533 -2.66 -10.19 -10.95
CA ILE A 533 -2.39 -9.20 -9.90
C ILE A 533 -3.67 -8.45 -9.50
N PHE A 534 -4.51 -8.06 -10.47
CA PHE A 534 -5.71 -7.29 -10.23
C PHE A 534 -6.75 -8.05 -9.41
N GLU A 535 -7.14 -9.26 -9.83
CA GLU A 535 -8.16 -10.06 -9.12
C GLU A 535 -7.72 -10.39 -7.68
N GLU A 536 -6.42 -10.64 -7.48
CA GLU A 536 -5.82 -10.90 -6.16
C GLU A 536 -5.85 -9.69 -5.21
N PHE A 537 -5.87 -8.47 -5.75
CA PHE A 537 -6.09 -7.25 -4.96
C PHE A 537 -7.56 -6.88 -4.80
N LYS A 538 -8.39 -7.16 -5.80
CA LYS A 538 -9.85 -6.95 -5.75
C LYS A 538 -10.50 -7.68 -4.58
N GLY A 539 -10.09 -8.91 -4.31
CA GLY A 539 -10.51 -9.65 -3.10
C GLY A 539 -10.07 -8.98 -1.77
N THR A 540 -8.96 -8.23 -1.78
CA THR A 540 -8.36 -7.57 -0.60
C THR A 540 -8.94 -6.17 -0.32
N GLY A 541 -9.43 -5.48 -1.35
CA GLY A 541 -10.01 -4.14 -1.27
C GLY A 541 -11.38 -4.08 -0.59
N ASN A 542 -11.82 -2.86 -0.26
CA ASN A 542 -13.19 -2.59 0.20
C ASN A 542 -13.83 -1.36 -0.47
N MET A 543 -13.13 -0.67 -1.38
CA MET A 543 -13.69 0.29 -2.33
C MET A 543 -13.08 0.00 -3.72
N GLU A 544 -13.91 0.06 -4.75
CA GLU A 544 -13.54 -0.16 -6.15
C GLU A 544 -14.12 0.99 -6.98
N LEU A 545 -13.26 1.75 -7.68
CA LEU A 545 -13.64 2.81 -8.60
C LEU A 545 -13.08 2.47 -9.99
N GLN A 546 -13.96 2.18 -10.95
CA GLN A 546 -13.56 1.77 -12.29
C GLN A 546 -13.55 2.95 -13.26
N LEU A 547 -12.51 3.04 -14.11
CA LEU A 547 -12.41 4.03 -15.18
C LEU A 547 -12.54 3.36 -16.56
N ASP A 548 -13.46 3.85 -17.40
CA ASP A 548 -13.74 3.30 -18.74
C ASP A 548 -13.11 4.14 -19.87
N ARG A 549 -12.30 3.48 -20.69
CA ARG A 549 -11.70 4.01 -21.91
C ARG A 549 -12.72 4.36 -22.98
N LYS A 550 -13.96 3.83 -22.97
CA LYS A 550 -15.03 4.31 -23.87
C LYS A 550 -15.38 5.78 -23.59
N LEU A 551 -15.48 6.16 -22.32
CA LEU A 551 -15.66 7.55 -21.88
C LEU A 551 -14.47 8.41 -22.29
N ALA A 552 -13.24 7.97 -21.96
CA ALA A 552 -12.02 8.72 -22.28
C ALA A 552 -11.80 8.90 -23.81
N ASN A 553 -12.10 7.88 -24.61
CA ASN A 553 -12.06 7.94 -26.09
C ASN A 553 -13.07 8.97 -26.63
N LYS A 554 -14.29 9.03 -26.06
CA LYS A 554 -15.30 10.06 -26.35
C LYS A 554 -14.95 11.45 -25.76
N ARG A 555 -13.86 11.56 -25.00
CA ARG A 555 -13.45 12.75 -24.21
C ARG A 555 -14.46 13.16 -23.12
N VAL A 556 -15.28 12.21 -22.65
CA VAL A 556 -16.17 12.42 -21.51
C VAL A 556 -15.36 12.21 -20.23
N TYR A 557 -15.07 13.31 -19.53
CA TYR A 557 -14.41 13.31 -18.22
C TYR A 557 -15.36 13.84 -17.12
N PRO A 558 -15.28 13.32 -15.88
CA PRO A 558 -14.45 12.20 -15.43
C PRO A 558 -14.85 10.89 -16.11
N ALA A 559 -13.87 10.03 -16.41
CA ALA A 559 -14.09 8.79 -17.16
C ALA A 559 -14.49 7.61 -16.23
N ILE A 560 -15.30 7.88 -15.21
CA ILE A 560 -15.71 6.90 -14.18
C ILE A 560 -16.88 6.05 -14.69
N ASP A 561 -16.77 4.73 -14.61
CA ASP A 561 -17.90 3.82 -14.75
C ASP A 561 -18.68 3.79 -13.41
N VAL A 562 -19.74 4.58 -13.33
CA VAL A 562 -20.53 4.73 -12.09
C VAL A 562 -21.30 3.47 -11.71
N PRO A 563 -21.99 2.76 -12.64
CA PRO A 563 -22.62 1.48 -12.32
C PRO A 563 -21.66 0.41 -11.77
N ALA A 564 -20.41 0.36 -12.25
CA ALA A 564 -19.39 -0.59 -11.78
C ALA A 564 -18.65 -0.15 -10.49
N SER A 565 -18.81 1.10 -10.04
CA SER A 565 -18.07 1.65 -8.89
C SER A 565 -18.87 1.59 -7.58
N GLY A 566 -18.21 1.29 -6.47
CA GLY A 566 -18.86 1.14 -5.16
C GLY A 566 -17.93 1.00 -3.97
N THR A 567 -18.48 1.23 -2.76
CA THR A 567 -17.80 1.02 -1.48
C THR A 567 -18.53 -0.01 -0.62
N ARG A 568 -17.82 -1.02 -0.12
CA ARG A 568 -18.36 -2.00 0.83
C ARG A 568 -18.60 -1.30 2.17
N ARG A 569 -19.81 -1.46 2.72
CA ARG A 569 -20.31 -0.74 3.91
C ARG A 569 -20.42 0.78 3.75
N GLU A 570 -20.86 1.26 2.58
CA GLU A 570 -21.20 2.69 2.40
C GLU A 570 -22.31 3.19 3.36
N ASP A 571 -23.06 2.29 4.00
CA ASP A 571 -23.98 2.57 5.11
C ASP A 571 -23.33 3.10 6.40
N LEU A 572 -22.00 3.02 6.53
CA LEU A 572 -21.24 3.63 7.63
C LEU A 572 -20.65 5.00 7.27
N LEU A 573 -20.75 5.43 6.00
CA LEU A 573 -20.10 6.65 5.47
C LEU A 573 -21.10 7.67 4.90
N MET A 574 -22.39 7.34 4.89
CA MET A 574 -23.48 8.15 4.32
C MET A 574 -24.65 8.22 5.29
N ASP A 575 -25.29 9.39 5.38
CA ASP A 575 -26.55 9.52 6.11
C ASP A 575 -27.66 8.70 5.42
N ARG A 576 -28.64 8.23 6.18
CA ARG A 576 -29.72 7.36 5.66
C ARG A 576 -30.48 7.99 4.48
N ASP A 577 -30.66 9.31 4.50
CA ASP A 577 -31.35 10.06 3.45
C ASP A 577 -30.46 10.27 2.21
N GLU A 578 -29.13 10.42 2.37
CA GLU A 578 -28.16 10.44 1.27
C GLU A 578 -28.14 9.07 0.60
N LEU A 579 -27.91 8.01 1.38
CA LEU A 579 -27.83 6.62 0.93
C LEU A 579 -29.10 6.17 0.20
N SER A 580 -30.28 6.53 0.69
CA SER A 580 -31.56 6.21 0.04
C SER A 580 -31.68 6.83 -1.36
N ARG A 581 -31.23 8.09 -1.52
CA ARG A 581 -31.25 8.78 -2.82
C ARG A 581 -30.16 8.28 -3.76
N VAL A 582 -28.96 8.00 -3.26
CA VAL A 582 -27.88 7.33 -3.99
C VAL A 582 -28.34 5.95 -4.48
N TRP A 583 -29.08 5.18 -3.67
CA TRP A 583 -29.62 3.89 -4.07
C TRP A 583 -30.67 4.01 -5.18
N ILE A 584 -31.55 5.03 -5.13
CA ILE A 584 -32.48 5.35 -6.22
C ILE A 584 -31.72 5.71 -7.51
N LEU A 585 -30.65 6.52 -7.42
CA LEU A 585 -29.76 6.82 -8.55
C LEU A 585 -29.11 5.57 -9.13
N ARG A 586 -28.48 4.72 -8.30
CA ARG A 586 -27.88 3.44 -8.72
C ARG A 586 -28.91 2.55 -9.43
N LYS A 587 -30.14 2.47 -8.92
CA LYS A 587 -31.24 1.69 -9.52
C LYS A 587 -31.79 2.30 -10.81
N PHE A 588 -31.77 3.62 -10.97
CA PHE A 588 -32.18 4.26 -12.23
C PHE A 588 -31.12 4.10 -13.34
N MET A 589 -29.84 4.01 -12.96
CA MET A 589 -28.73 3.86 -13.90
C MET A 589 -28.31 2.41 -14.16
N SER A 590 -28.96 1.39 -13.56
CA SER A 590 -28.59 -0.02 -13.75
C SER A 590 -28.73 -0.51 -15.19
N ASP A 591 -29.67 0.09 -15.92
CA ASP A 591 -30.05 -0.30 -17.27
C ASP A 591 -29.37 0.59 -18.34
N MET A 592 -28.58 1.58 -17.90
CA MET A 592 -27.83 2.51 -18.75
C MET A 592 -26.40 1.97 -18.99
N ASN A 593 -25.82 2.29 -20.15
CA ASN A 593 -24.37 2.08 -20.30
C ASN A 593 -23.56 3.19 -19.62
N SER A 594 -22.27 2.92 -19.39
CA SER A 594 -21.32 3.80 -18.69
C SER A 594 -21.24 5.22 -19.28
N VAL A 595 -21.56 5.40 -20.56
CA VAL A 595 -21.59 6.72 -21.21
C VAL A 595 -22.90 7.45 -20.92
N GLU A 596 -24.04 6.80 -21.10
CA GLU A 596 -25.37 7.35 -20.78
C GLU A 596 -25.48 7.77 -19.31
N ALA A 597 -25.01 6.93 -18.39
CA ALA A 597 -25.02 7.23 -16.96
C ALA A 597 -24.16 8.48 -16.63
N MET A 598 -22.97 8.61 -17.24
CA MET A 598 -22.09 9.75 -17.02
C MET A 598 -22.60 11.04 -17.68
N GLU A 599 -23.19 10.95 -18.88
CA GLU A 599 -23.82 12.09 -19.56
C GLU A 599 -25.06 12.57 -18.77
N PHE A 600 -25.93 11.64 -18.33
CA PHE A 600 -27.08 11.92 -17.46
C PHE A 600 -26.68 12.60 -16.14
N LEU A 601 -25.70 12.03 -15.40
CA LEU A 601 -25.24 12.61 -14.14
C LEU A 601 -24.68 14.02 -14.36
N LYS A 602 -23.85 14.21 -15.38
CA LYS A 602 -23.25 15.53 -15.66
C LYS A 602 -24.31 16.57 -16.02
N ASP A 603 -25.30 16.25 -16.84
CA ASP A 603 -26.36 17.21 -17.18
C ASP A 603 -27.32 17.49 -16.00
N ARG A 604 -27.49 16.55 -15.05
CA ARG A 604 -28.28 16.78 -13.82
C ARG A 604 -27.51 17.50 -12.70
N MET A 605 -26.20 17.29 -12.59
CA MET A 605 -25.34 18.00 -11.63
C MET A 605 -24.98 19.43 -12.11
N LYS A 606 -24.98 19.67 -13.41
CA LYS A 606 -24.68 20.97 -14.03
C LYS A 606 -25.70 22.04 -13.60
N GLY A 607 -25.20 23.06 -12.90
CA GLY A 607 -26.00 24.14 -12.32
C GLY A 607 -26.18 24.02 -10.80
N THR A 608 -25.93 22.85 -10.22
CA THR A 608 -25.91 22.64 -8.76
C THR A 608 -24.55 23.02 -8.16
N LYS A 609 -24.57 23.64 -6.98
CA LYS A 609 -23.38 24.06 -6.22
C LYS A 609 -22.65 22.87 -5.61
N ASP A 610 -23.40 21.93 -5.05
CA ASP A 610 -22.91 20.83 -4.23
C ASP A 610 -23.81 19.60 -4.40
N ASN A 611 -23.43 18.51 -3.74
CA ASN A 611 -24.15 17.24 -3.83
C ASN A 611 -25.49 17.26 -3.08
N ASP A 612 -25.66 18.12 -2.08
CA ASP A 612 -26.89 18.20 -1.30
C ASP A 612 -27.99 18.89 -2.13
N GLU A 613 -27.68 20.00 -2.80
CA GLU A 613 -28.58 20.68 -3.75
C GLU A 613 -28.96 19.76 -4.92
N PHE A 614 -28.01 18.97 -5.43
CA PHE A 614 -28.26 17.93 -6.43
C PHE A 614 -29.23 16.85 -5.92
N LEU A 615 -28.95 16.23 -4.77
CA LEU A 615 -29.80 15.17 -4.20
C LEU A 615 -31.17 15.69 -3.73
N ILE A 616 -31.30 16.98 -3.40
CA ILE A 616 -32.59 17.61 -3.08
C ILE A 616 -33.39 17.84 -4.37
N SER A 617 -32.74 18.29 -5.46
CA SER A 617 -33.43 18.60 -6.72
C SER A 617 -34.19 17.42 -7.32
N MET A 618 -33.76 16.19 -7.02
CA MET A 618 -34.39 14.93 -7.47
C MET A 618 -35.81 14.68 -6.92
N ASN A 619 -36.28 15.45 -5.94
CA ASN A 619 -37.65 15.34 -5.40
C ASN A 619 -38.68 16.18 -6.20
N SER A 620 -38.34 16.63 -7.42
CA SER A 620 -39.11 17.61 -8.23
C SER A 620 -39.58 17.05 -9.57
#